data_AF-A0A453IUJ1-F1
#
_entry.id   AF-A0A453IUJ1-F1
#
_cell.length_a   1.000
_cell.length_b   1.000
_cell.length_c   1.000
_cell.angle_alpha   90.00
_cell.angle_beta   90.00
_cell.angle_gamma   90.00
#
_symmetry.space_group_name_H-M   'P 1'
#
loop_
_entity.id
_entity.type
_entity.pdbx_description
1 polymer ?
#
loop_
_entity_poly.entity_id
_entity_poly.type
_entity_poly.pdbx_seq_one_letter_code
_entity_poly.pdbx_strand_id
1 'polypeptide(L)'
;MAAKAVQWPVMVVVVMMGAAVASVGADMDADRSECAEQLVGLAPCLQYVQGQARSPAPDCCGGLSQVLDKSPKCLCVLVKDKDDPNLGIKINASLALALPSACGNTKANV
;
A
#
# COMPACT_ATOMS: atom_id res chain seq x y z
N MET A 1 3.09 59.64 -20.08
CA MET A 1 2.33 58.75 -19.17
C MET A 1 2.45 57.31 -19.69
N ALA A 2 2.62 56.36 -18.76
CA ALA A 2 2.46 54.90 -18.91
C ALA A 2 3.44 54.11 -19.80
N ALA A 3 4.48 53.53 -19.18
CA ALA A 3 5.24 52.41 -19.76
C ALA A 3 4.59 51.09 -19.29
N LYS A 4 3.90 50.41 -20.21
CA LYS A 4 3.20 49.14 -19.99
C LYS A 4 3.56 48.20 -21.14
N ALA A 5 4.68 47.51 -21.04
CA ALA A 5 5.08 46.39 -21.91
C ALA A 5 6.30 45.74 -21.26
N VAL A 6 6.43 44.41 -21.25
CA VAL A 6 7.52 43.65 -20.59
C VAL A 6 7.28 43.35 -19.09
N GLN A 7 6.05 42.96 -18.72
CA GLN A 7 5.86 42.16 -17.49
C GLN A 7 5.16 40.81 -17.76
N TRP A 8 4.52 40.66 -18.92
CA TRP A 8 3.83 39.42 -19.30
C TRP A 8 4.69 38.28 -19.86
N PRO A 9 5.82 38.47 -20.57
CA PRO A 9 6.55 37.32 -21.11
C PRO A 9 7.42 36.62 -20.05
N VAL A 10 7.88 37.35 -19.02
CA VAL A 10 8.78 36.80 -17.99
C VAL A 10 8.06 35.81 -17.08
N MET A 11 6.79 36.06 -16.75
CA MET A 11 6.00 35.12 -15.94
C MET A 11 5.74 33.78 -16.66
N VAL A 12 5.57 33.79 -17.99
CA VAL A 12 5.29 32.55 -18.75
C VAL A 12 6.53 31.65 -18.82
N VAL A 13 7.73 32.23 -18.93
CA VAL A 13 8.98 31.46 -19.00
C VAL A 13 9.36 30.88 -17.63
N VAL A 14 9.13 31.59 -16.53
CA VAL A 14 9.37 31.07 -15.18
C VAL A 14 8.42 29.92 -14.83
N VAL A 15 7.17 29.96 -15.31
CA VAL A 15 6.21 28.85 -15.12
C VAL A 15 6.61 27.61 -15.94
N MET A 16 7.16 27.77 -17.15
CA MET A 16 7.62 26.65 -17.98
C MET A 16 8.94 26.02 -17.47
N MET A 17 9.87 26.81 -16.92
CA MET A 17 11.13 26.30 -16.37
C MET A 17 11.02 25.85 -14.90
N GLY A 18 9.98 26.25 -14.18
CA GLY A 18 9.68 25.81 -12.81
C GLY A 18 8.91 24.50 -12.71
N ALA A 19 8.40 23.98 -13.83
CA ALA A 19 7.59 22.74 -13.89
C ALA A 19 8.41 21.44 -13.98
N ALA A 20 9.73 21.51 -13.76
CA ALA A 20 10.61 20.35 -13.76
C ALA A 20 11.21 20.02 -12.39
N VAL A 21 10.70 20.62 -11.30
CA VAL A 21 10.67 19.85 -10.05
C VAL A 21 9.53 18.87 -10.21
N ALA A 22 9.86 17.72 -10.80
CA ALA A 22 9.07 16.52 -10.64
C ALA A 22 8.85 16.38 -9.13
N SER A 23 7.68 16.84 -8.69
CA SER A 23 7.10 16.36 -7.46
C SER A 23 7.00 14.87 -7.67
N VAL A 24 7.99 14.13 -7.19
CA VAL A 24 7.81 12.75 -6.78
C VAL A 24 6.87 12.86 -5.57
N GLY A 25 5.62 13.22 -5.84
CA GLY A 25 4.52 12.89 -4.98
C GLY A 25 4.56 11.38 -4.95
N ALA A 26 4.95 10.82 -3.81
CA ALA A 26 4.54 9.48 -3.50
C ALA A 26 3.02 9.51 -3.55
N ASP A 27 2.48 9.12 -4.70
CA ASP A 27 1.05 9.10 -4.98
C ASP A 27 0.50 7.96 -4.12
N MET A 28 0.24 8.27 -2.86
CA MET A 28 -0.19 7.29 -1.86
C MET A 28 -1.49 6.61 -2.29
N ASP A 29 -2.31 7.29 -3.08
CA ASP A 29 -3.51 6.72 -3.70
C ASP A 29 -3.18 5.68 -4.79
N ALA A 30 -2.17 5.93 -5.63
CA ALA A 30 -1.72 4.94 -6.61
C ALA A 30 -1.08 3.72 -5.93
N ASP A 31 -0.22 3.96 -4.93
CA ASP A 31 0.37 2.91 -4.09
C ASP A 31 -0.72 2.11 -3.35
N ARG A 32 -1.76 2.78 -2.82
CA ARG A 32 -2.89 2.11 -2.15
C ARG A 32 -3.71 1.28 -3.13
N SER A 33 -3.94 1.77 -4.34
CA SER A 33 -4.68 1.02 -5.37
C SER A 33 -3.89 -0.20 -5.84
N GLU A 34 -2.59 -0.03 -6.09
CA GLU A 34 -1.69 -1.14 -6.45
C GLU A 34 -1.63 -2.18 -5.32
N CYS A 35 -1.49 -1.71 -4.08
CA CYS A 35 -1.52 -2.57 -2.92
C CYS A 35 -2.87 -3.24 -2.74
N ALA A 36 -4.00 -2.57 -2.96
CA ALA A 36 -5.32 -3.18 -2.84
C ALA A 36 -5.48 -4.37 -3.79
N GLU A 37 -5.02 -4.26 -5.05
CA GLU A 37 -5.05 -5.39 -5.98
C GLU A 37 -4.14 -6.55 -5.54
N GLN A 38 -2.93 -6.25 -5.05
CA GLN A 38 -2.03 -7.27 -4.50
C GLN A 38 -2.63 -7.93 -3.24
N LEU A 39 -3.29 -7.14 -2.40
CA LEU A 39 -3.90 -7.54 -1.14
C LEU A 39 -5.22 -8.31 -1.32
N VAL A 40 -5.86 -8.26 -2.49
CA VAL A 40 -7.02 -9.11 -2.81
C VAL A 40 -6.67 -10.59 -2.67
N GLY A 41 -5.44 -10.98 -3.02
CA GLY A 41 -4.94 -12.35 -2.80
C GLY A 41 -4.88 -12.77 -1.33
N LEU A 42 -4.89 -11.81 -0.39
CA LEU A 42 -4.93 -12.04 1.06
C LEU A 42 -6.36 -12.03 1.62
N ALA A 43 -7.39 -11.75 0.82
CA ALA A 43 -8.79 -11.86 1.25
C ALA A 43 -9.14 -13.22 1.92
N PRO A 44 -8.71 -14.39 1.38
CA PRO A 44 -8.94 -15.68 2.06
C PRO A 44 -8.18 -15.83 3.39
N CYS A 45 -7.15 -15.03 3.65
CA CYS A 45 -6.45 -15.01 4.94
C CYS A 45 -7.23 -14.30 6.04
N LEU A 46 -8.18 -13.44 5.68
CA LEU A 46 -8.92 -12.60 6.62
C LEU A 46 -9.62 -13.44 7.70
N GLN A 47 -10.17 -14.60 7.36
CA GLN A 47 -10.84 -15.46 8.35
C GLN A 47 -9.88 -15.98 9.43
N TYR A 48 -8.62 -16.27 9.08
CA TYR A 48 -7.62 -16.70 10.05
C TYR A 48 -7.12 -15.53 10.90
N VAL A 49 -6.73 -14.41 10.28
CA VAL A 49 -6.19 -13.26 11.02
C VAL A 49 -7.24 -12.57 11.89
N GLN A 50 -8.53 -12.71 11.58
CA GLN A 50 -9.61 -12.23 12.43
C GLN A 50 -9.99 -13.23 13.55
N GLY A 51 -9.41 -14.44 13.54
CA GLY A 51 -9.70 -15.49 14.52
C GLY A 51 -11.02 -16.22 14.29
N GLN A 52 -11.64 -16.09 13.13
CA GLN A 52 -12.81 -16.88 12.75
C GLN A 52 -12.43 -18.30 12.28
N ALA A 53 -11.22 -18.50 11.78
CA ALA A 53 -10.71 -19.81 11.35
C ALA A 53 -9.49 -20.24 12.18
N ARG A 54 -9.42 -21.54 12.52
CA ARG A 54 -8.29 -22.14 13.25
C ARG A 54 -7.05 -22.38 12.37
N SER A 55 -7.22 -22.43 11.05
CA SER A 55 -6.15 -22.66 10.08
C SER A 55 -6.35 -21.74 8.87
N PRO A 56 -5.27 -21.23 8.24
CA PRO A 56 -5.38 -20.52 6.98
C PRO A 56 -5.90 -21.45 5.88
N ALA A 57 -6.66 -20.87 4.94
CA ALA A 57 -7.04 -21.57 3.72
C ALA A 57 -5.79 -21.84 2.85
N PRO A 58 -5.76 -22.91 2.04
CA PRO A 58 -4.63 -23.17 1.14
C PRO A 58 -4.39 -22.02 0.16
N ASP A 59 -5.46 -21.38 -0.35
CA ASP A 59 -5.37 -20.20 -1.22
C ASP A 59 -4.73 -18.98 -0.53
N CYS A 60 -4.93 -18.86 0.79
CA CYS A 60 -4.31 -17.79 1.58
C CYS A 60 -2.78 -17.90 1.56
N CYS A 61 -2.23 -19.11 1.68
CA CYS A 61 -0.78 -19.28 1.71
C CYS A 61 -0.12 -18.99 0.35
N GLY A 62 -0.81 -19.33 -0.75
CA GLY A 62 -0.38 -18.96 -2.10
C GLY A 62 -0.38 -17.44 -2.32
N GLY A 63 -1.49 -16.78 -1.97
CA GLY A 63 -1.62 -15.33 -2.07
C GLY A 63 -0.61 -14.57 -1.20
N LEU A 64 -0.42 -15.02 0.06
CA LEU A 64 0.60 -14.44 0.95
C LEU A 64 2.00 -14.54 0.34
N SER A 65 2.37 -15.70 -0.22
CA SER A 65 3.70 -15.88 -0.80
C SER A 65 3.91 -14.94 -1.98
N GLN A 66 2.90 -14.77 -2.85
CA GLN A 66 2.98 -13.81 -3.95
C GLN A 66 3.18 -12.37 -3.46
N VAL A 67 2.44 -11.93 -2.44
CA VAL A 67 2.56 -10.56 -1.93
C VAL A 67 3.92 -10.36 -1.24
N LEU A 68 4.44 -11.36 -0.52
CA LEU A 68 5.78 -11.31 0.06
C LEU A 68 6.87 -11.17 -1.01
N ASP A 69 6.75 -11.90 -2.12
CA ASP A 69 7.72 -11.86 -3.22
C ASP A 69 7.60 -10.60 -4.10
N LYS A 70 6.39 -10.12 -4.33
CA LYS A 70 6.11 -9.02 -5.28
C LYS A 70 6.08 -7.65 -4.60
N SER A 71 5.44 -7.56 -3.45
CA SER A 71 5.02 -6.28 -2.87
C SER A 71 5.06 -6.30 -1.33
N PRO A 72 6.25 -6.48 -0.71
CA PRO A 72 6.39 -6.46 0.75
C PRO A 72 6.00 -5.10 1.36
N LYS A 73 6.12 -4.01 0.59
CA LYS A 73 5.66 -2.66 0.97
C LYS A 73 4.16 -2.65 1.28
N CYS A 74 3.34 -3.40 0.53
CA CYS A 74 1.89 -3.42 0.69
C CYS A 74 1.43 -4.11 1.98
N LEU A 75 2.19 -5.12 2.44
CA LEU A 75 1.96 -5.70 3.77
C LEU A 75 2.24 -4.69 4.88
N CYS A 76 3.30 -3.90 4.73
CA CYS A 76 3.63 -2.87 5.72
C CYS A 76 2.53 -1.79 5.82
N VAL A 77 1.97 -1.36 4.68
CA VAL A 77 0.82 -0.45 4.64
C VAL A 77 -0.38 -1.07 5.35
N LEU A 78 -0.73 -2.32 5.02
CA LEU A 78 -1.87 -3.01 5.65
C LEU A 78 -1.68 -3.18 7.17
N VAL A 79 -0.46 -3.50 7.63
CA VAL A 79 -0.16 -3.64 9.06
C VAL A 79 -0.26 -2.29 9.76
N LYS A 80 0.15 -1.19 9.10
CA LYS A 80 0.01 0.16 9.65
C LYS A 80 -1.45 0.59 9.75
N ASP A 81 -2.26 0.21 8.75
CA ASP A 81 -3.68 0.55 8.67
C ASP A 81 -4.59 -0.50 9.36
N LYS A 82 -4.03 -1.48 10.08
CA LYS A 82 -4.80 -2.57 10.71
C LYS A 82 -5.83 -2.09 11.73
N ASP A 83 -5.60 -0.93 12.33
CA ASP A 83 -6.47 -0.28 13.31
C ASP A 83 -7.35 0.80 12.66
N ASP A 84 -7.30 0.93 11.33
CA ASP A 84 -8.08 1.90 10.59
C ASP A 84 -9.56 1.48 10.56
N PRO A 85 -10.47 2.34 11.06
CA PRO A 85 -11.90 2.03 11.10
C PRO A 85 -12.55 1.94 9.71
N ASN A 86 -11.92 2.49 8.65
CA ASN A 86 -12.42 2.41 7.28
C ASN A 86 -12.08 1.07 6.61
N LEU A 87 -11.17 0.27 7.17
CA LEU A 87 -10.84 -1.04 6.63
C LEU A 87 -12.00 -2.03 6.82
N GLY A 88 -12.84 -1.84 7.84
CA GLY A 88 -14.03 -2.66 8.08
C GLY A 88 -13.75 -4.09 8.56
N ILE A 89 -12.49 -4.43 8.85
CA ILE A 89 -12.03 -5.77 9.26
C ILE A 89 -11.17 -5.67 10.52
N LYS A 90 -11.29 -6.63 11.43
CA LYS A 90 -10.53 -6.66 12.69
C LYS A 90 -9.33 -7.60 12.60
N ILE A 91 -8.15 -7.06 12.32
CA ILE A 91 -6.93 -7.86 12.28
C ILE A 91 -6.44 -8.18 13.72
N ASN A 92 -6.30 -9.45 14.06
CA ASN A 92 -5.63 -9.88 15.29
C ASN A 92 -4.12 -10.00 15.04
N ALA A 93 -3.34 -9.13 15.67
CA ALA A 93 -1.89 -9.08 15.47
C ALA A 93 -1.19 -10.41 15.77
N SER A 94 -1.61 -11.14 16.80
CA SER A 94 -1.01 -12.43 17.16
C SER A 94 -1.22 -13.49 16.08
N LEU A 95 -2.41 -13.52 15.48
CA LEU A 95 -2.71 -14.44 14.38
C LEU A 95 -2.02 -13.99 13.08
N ALA A 96 -1.93 -12.69 12.83
CA ALA A 96 -1.17 -12.16 11.70
C ALA A 96 0.33 -12.52 11.79
N LEU A 97 0.93 -12.49 12.98
CA LEU A 97 2.31 -12.93 13.25
C LEU A 97 2.49 -14.44 13.12
N ALA A 98 1.46 -15.23 13.42
CA ALA A 98 1.48 -16.68 13.30
C ALA A 98 1.22 -17.18 11.87
N LEU A 99 0.57 -16.36 11.03
CA LEU A 99 0.14 -16.73 9.68
C LEU A 99 1.30 -17.16 8.75
N PRO A 100 2.48 -16.49 8.71
CA PRO A 100 3.62 -16.94 7.92
C PRO A 100 4.11 -18.31 8.36
N SER A 101 4.20 -18.55 9.67
CA SER A 101 4.59 -19.83 10.26
C SER A 101 3.56 -20.93 9.95
N ALA A 102 2.26 -20.60 10.01
CA ALA A 102 1.17 -21.52 9.68
C ALA A 102 1.16 -21.90 8.19
N CYS A 103 1.61 -21.02 7.31
CA CYS A 103 1.77 -21.26 5.89
C CYS A 103 3.14 -21.84 5.49
N GLY A 104 4.07 -22.01 6.43
CA GLY A 104 5.46 -22.45 6.13
C GLY A 104 6.35 -21.39 5.48
N ASN A 105 5.88 -20.15 5.38
CA ASN A 105 6.57 -19.02 4.76
C ASN A 105 7.36 -18.24 5.83
N THR A 106 8.57 -18.68 6.16
CA THR A 106 9.43 -18.04 7.18
C THR A 106 9.96 -16.66 6.79
N LYS A 107 9.82 -16.27 5.51
CA LYS A 107 10.31 -15.01 4.93
C LYS A 107 9.61 -13.75 5.47
N ALA A 108 8.42 -13.86 6.06
CA ALA A 108 7.70 -12.69 6.58
C ALA A 108 8.11 -12.28 8.00
N ASN A 109 8.96 -13.07 8.68
CA ASN A 109 9.36 -12.85 10.07
C ASN A 109 10.82 -12.37 10.21
N VAL A 110 11.44 -11.93 9.11
CA VAL A 110 12.84 -11.47 9.05
C VAL A 110 12.94 -10.02 8.59
#